data_AF-A0A3A8P1E1-F1
#
_entry.id   AF-A0A3A8P1E1-F1
#
_cell.length_a   1.000
_cell.length_b   1.000
_cell.length_c   1.000
_cell.angle_alpha   90.00
_cell.angle_beta   90.00
_cell.angle_gamma   90.00
#
_symmetry.space_group_name_H-M   'P 1'
#
loop_
_entity.id
_entity.type
_entity.pdbx_description
1 polymer ?
#
loop_
_entity_poly.entity_id
_entity_poly.type
_entity_poly.pdbx_seq_one_letter_code
_entity_poly.pdbx_strand_id
1 'polypeptide(L)'
;MAQLRVAAGEQRLAVLLFEEGDPARPLLVAMGQDSHPPSLLEQLLEEAARPESAKAPTPAEPAPATETRAKNSVPEDRVVLGAQKELVLQVGEASITLRRDGTILLRGVRVESRASGLQLIRGGKIELN
;
A
#
# COMPACT_ATOMS: atom_id res chain seq x y z
N MET A 1 -7.05 20.46 -25.21
CA MET A 1 -8.12 20.30 -24.20
C MET A 1 -8.24 18.89 -23.62
N ALA A 2 -8.26 17.81 -24.41
CA ALA A 2 -8.48 16.46 -23.88
C ALA A 2 -7.41 15.98 -22.85
N GLN A 3 -6.12 16.15 -23.15
CA GLN A 3 -5.05 15.69 -22.25
C GLN A 3 -4.88 16.53 -20.97
N LEU A 4 -5.30 17.81 -20.97
CA LEU A 4 -5.34 18.65 -19.77
C LEU A 4 -6.44 18.20 -18.79
N ARG A 5 -7.63 17.86 -19.31
CA ARG A 5 -8.70 17.29 -18.46
C ARG A 5 -8.27 15.96 -17.83
N VAL A 6 -7.45 15.19 -18.53
CA VAL A 6 -6.87 13.95 -18.01
C VAL A 6 -5.84 14.23 -16.89
N ALA A 7 -4.91 15.17 -17.05
CA ALA A 7 -3.94 15.51 -16.00
C ALA A 7 -4.59 16.12 -14.74
N ALA A 8 -5.58 16.99 -14.90
CA ALA A 8 -6.34 17.57 -13.78
C ALA A 8 -7.19 16.53 -13.05
N GLY A 9 -7.76 15.56 -13.78
CA GLY A 9 -8.52 14.45 -13.20
C GLY A 9 -7.67 13.44 -12.44
N GLU A 10 -6.38 13.28 -12.80
CA GLU A 10 -5.45 12.32 -12.18
C GLU A 10 -4.53 12.94 -11.11
N GLN A 11 -4.72 14.22 -10.72
CA GLN A 11 -3.83 15.00 -9.83
C GLN A 11 -2.34 14.96 -10.20
N ARG A 12 -2.03 14.76 -11.49
CA ARG A 12 -0.66 14.78 -11.97
C ARG A 12 -0.19 16.20 -12.20
N LEU A 13 1.07 16.46 -11.87
CA LEU A 13 1.73 17.69 -12.27
C LEU A 13 1.82 17.73 -13.80
N ALA A 14 1.23 18.75 -14.39
CA ALA A 14 1.30 19.02 -15.83
C ALA A 14 1.76 20.45 -16.05
N VAL A 15 2.54 20.66 -17.13
CA VAL A 15 3.00 22.00 -17.52
C VAL A 15 2.14 22.50 -18.66
N LEU A 16 1.53 23.66 -18.45
CA LEU A 16 0.63 24.32 -19.39
C LEU A 16 1.24 25.62 -19.91
N LEU A 17 1.03 25.88 -21.20
CA LEU A 17 1.25 27.17 -21.81
C LEU A 17 -0.10 27.71 -22.29
N PHE A 18 -0.32 29.01 -22.12
CA PHE A 18 -1.56 29.67 -22.52
C PHE A 18 -1.32 30.53 -23.75
N GLU A 19 -2.13 30.36 -24.78
CA GLU A 19 -1.97 31.11 -26.03
C GLU A 19 -2.21 32.61 -25.78
N GLU A 20 -1.24 33.46 -26.13
CA GLU A 20 -1.24 34.92 -25.87
C GLU A 20 -1.51 35.32 -24.39
N GLY A 21 -1.32 34.38 -23.45
CA GLY A 21 -1.61 34.59 -22.03
C GLY A 21 -3.08 34.42 -21.63
N ASP A 22 -3.96 33.96 -22.53
CA ASP A 22 -5.39 33.74 -22.25
C ASP A 22 -5.63 32.44 -21.46
N PRO A 23 -6.12 32.50 -20.20
CA PRO A 23 -6.38 31.32 -19.37
C PRO A 23 -7.45 30.37 -19.93
N ALA A 24 -8.35 30.84 -20.80
CA ALA A 24 -9.40 30.01 -21.40
C ALA A 24 -8.87 29.09 -22.52
N ARG A 25 -7.62 29.29 -22.97
CA ARG A 25 -7.04 28.62 -24.15
C ARG A 25 -5.69 27.93 -23.82
N PRO A 26 -5.70 26.85 -23.01
CA PRO A 26 -4.48 26.15 -22.61
C PRO A 26 -3.98 25.11 -23.63
N LEU A 27 -2.67 25.05 -23.76
CA LEU A 27 -1.89 24.06 -24.49
C LEU A 27 -1.09 23.20 -23.48
N LEU A 28 -1.14 21.88 -23.64
CA LEU A 28 -0.38 20.95 -22.80
C LEU A 28 1.01 20.74 -23.40
N VAL A 29 2.06 21.04 -22.64
CA VAL A 29 3.45 20.97 -23.11
C VAL A 29 4.14 19.68 -22.62
N ALA A 30 3.89 19.28 -21.37
CA ALA A 30 4.47 18.07 -20.77
C ALA A 30 3.62 17.54 -19.60
N MET A 31 3.82 16.26 -19.23
CA MET A 31 3.21 15.60 -18.06
C MET A 31 4.31 15.01 -17.16
N GLY A 32 4.21 15.22 -15.84
CA GLY A 32 5.13 14.68 -14.84
C GLY A 32 4.94 13.17 -14.63
N GLN A 33 6.02 12.46 -14.31
CA GLN A 33 5.99 11.05 -13.90
C GLN A 33 6.21 10.98 -12.39
N ASP A 34 5.28 10.35 -11.66
CA ASP A 34 5.40 10.21 -10.21
C ASP A 34 6.35 9.04 -9.88
N SER A 35 7.42 9.31 -9.13
CA SER A 35 8.21 8.25 -8.50
C SER A 35 8.91 8.79 -7.25
N HIS A 36 8.27 8.73 -6.08
CA HIS A 36 8.98 8.68 -4.79
C HIS A 36 8.10 8.03 -3.69
N PRO A 37 8.48 6.88 -3.10
CA PRO A 37 8.18 6.62 -1.68
C PRO A 37 9.14 7.44 -0.78
N PRO A 38 8.75 7.81 0.45
CA PRO A 38 9.65 8.51 1.39
C PRO A 38 10.88 7.65 1.70
N SER A 39 12.04 8.29 1.83
CA SER A 39 13.31 7.59 2.05
C SER A 39 13.40 7.03 3.47
N LEU A 40 14.10 5.91 3.63
CA LEU A 40 14.40 5.29 4.94
C LEU A 40 15.04 6.30 5.92
N LEU A 41 15.77 7.29 5.39
CA LEU A 41 16.46 8.31 6.18
C LEU A 41 15.49 9.26 6.89
N GLU A 42 14.38 9.61 6.25
CA GLU A 42 13.34 10.47 6.83
C GLU A 42 12.63 9.79 8.00
N GLN A 43 12.39 8.48 7.91
CA GLN A 43 11.75 7.73 8.99
C GLN A 43 12.67 7.57 10.22
N LEU A 44 13.96 7.33 9.99
CA LEU A 44 14.95 7.20 11.07
C LEU A 44 15.19 8.51 11.82
N LEU A 45 15.12 9.66 11.14
CA LEU A 45 15.25 10.99 11.74
C LEU A 45 14.08 11.31 12.68
N GLU A 46 12.87 10.89 12.33
CA GLU A 46 11.66 11.06 13.15
C GLU A 46 11.70 10.17 14.42
N GLU A 47 12.26 8.97 14.29
CA GLU A 47 12.34 7.97 15.36
C GLU A 47 13.40 8.33 16.40
N ALA A 48 14.57 8.83 15.95
CA ALA A 48 15.62 9.34 16.84
C ALA A 48 15.22 10.61 17.62
N ALA A 49 14.17 11.31 17.19
CA ALA A 49 13.66 12.52 17.84
C ALA A 49 12.78 12.23 19.08
N ARG A 50 12.50 10.97 19.42
CA ARG A 50 11.76 10.60 20.64
C ARG A 50 12.71 10.27 21.81
N PRO A 51 12.52 10.87 23.00
CA PRO A 51 13.39 10.61 24.14
C PRO A 51 13.03 9.29 24.84
N GLU A 52 13.95 8.30 24.78
CA GLU A 52 13.95 7.10 25.62
C GLU A 52 14.69 7.34 26.96
N SER A 53 14.26 6.69 28.04
CA SER A 53 15.05 6.56 29.27
C SER A 53 14.97 5.16 29.88
N ALA A 54 16.00 4.38 29.56
CA ALA A 54 16.83 3.52 30.42
C ALA A 54 16.22 2.35 31.24
N LYS A 55 16.69 1.12 30.93
CA LYS A 55 17.73 0.33 31.68
C LYS A 55 17.42 -1.19 31.78
N ALA A 56 18.42 -2.03 31.47
CA ALA A 56 18.42 -3.51 31.50
C ALA A 56 18.99 -4.10 32.83
N PRO A 57 19.32 -5.42 32.97
CA PRO A 57 18.49 -6.65 32.99
C PRO A 57 18.78 -7.55 34.24
N THR A 58 17.99 -8.62 34.52
CA THR A 58 18.46 -9.77 35.35
C THR A 58 17.81 -11.11 34.92
N PRO A 59 18.54 -12.26 34.88
CA PRO A 59 18.08 -13.55 34.35
C PRO A 59 17.63 -14.58 35.41
N ALA A 60 16.68 -15.46 35.05
CA ALA A 60 16.44 -16.76 35.70
C ALA A 60 15.72 -17.74 34.74
N GLU A 61 16.20 -18.99 34.67
CA GLU A 61 15.67 -20.16 33.93
C GLU A 61 15.52 -21.35 34.94
N PRO A 62 14.89 -22.52 34.67
CA PRO A 62 14.16 -22.99 33.46
C PRO A 62 12.88 -23.88 33.67
N ALA A 63 12.23 -24.23 32.53
CA ALA A 63 11.43 -25.44 32.21
C ALA A 63 9.89 -25.45 32.44
N PRO A 64 9.10 -26.28 31.70
CA PRO A 64 8.84 -26.18 30.26
C PRO A 64 7.33 -26.16 29.95
N ALA A 65 6.89 -25.30 29.02
CA ALA A 65 5.57 -25.42 28.40
C ALA A 65 5.72 -25.20 26.90
N THR A 66 5.35 -26.22 26.13
CA THR A 66 5.25 -26.22 24.67
C THR A 66 4.08 -25.33 24.27
N GLU A 67 4.29 -24.03 24.33
CA GLU A 67 3.50 -23.07 23.60
C GLU A 67 4.49 -22.40 22.67
N THR A 68 4.34 -22.62 21.36
CA THR A 68 4.92 -21.75 20.35
C THR A 68 4.19 -20.42 20.44
N ARG A 69 4.41 -19.72 21.56
CA ARG A 69 4.24 -18.29 21.70
C ARG A 69 5.14 -17.74 20.61
N ALA A 70 4.54 -17.20 19.55
CA ALA A 70 5.25 -16.40 18.57
C ALA A 70 5.91 -15.26 19.36
N LYS A 71 7.15 -15.48 19.76
CA LYS A 71 7.96 -14.54 20.51
C LYS A 71 8.25 -13.42 19.54
N ASN A 72 7.58 -12.30 19.75
CA ASN A 72 7.93 -10.96 19.29
C ASN A 72 8.67 -10.97 17.96
N SER A 73 7.93 -11.09 16.87
CA SER A 73 8.44 -10.66 15.58
C SER A 73 8.74 -9.18 15.70
N VAL A 74 10.03 -8.83 15.67
CA VAL A 74 10.46 -7.53 15.17
C VAL A 74 9.60 -7.26 13.93
N PRO A 75 8.94 -6.10 13.80
CA PRO A 75 8.19 -5.80 12.58
C PRO A 75 9.17 -5.93 11.42
N GLU A 76 9.01 -6.99 10.62
CA GLU A 76 9.77 -7.11 9.40
C GLU A 76 9.21 -6.07 8.45
N ASP A 77 10.09 -5.25 7.86
CA ASP A 77 9.71 -4.27 6.84
C ASP A 77 9.00 -4.94 5.65
N ARG A 78 9.18 -6.26 5.47
CA ARG A 78 8.52 -7.05 4.43
C ARG A 78 8.43 -8.53 4.76
N VAL A 79 7.20 -9.06 4.78
CA VAL A 79 6.93 -10.51 4.80
C VAL A 79 6.57 -10.98 3.38
N VAL A 80 7.20 -12.06 2.90
CA VAL A 80 6.92 -12.67 1.60
C VAL A 80 6.44 -14.11 1.79
N LEU A 81 5.20 -14.39 1.39
CA LEU A 81 4.60 -15.73 1.39
C LEU A 81 4.48 -16.24 -0.05
N GLY A 82 4.93 -17.47 -0.30
CA GLY A 82 4.92 -18.08 -1.63
C GLY A 82 4.22 -19.44 -1.65
N ALA A 83 3.54 -19.76 -2.75
CA ALA A 83 2.92 -21.05 -3.00
C ALA A 83 3.02 -21.40 -4.49
N GLN A 84 3.14 -22.69 -4.83
CA GLN A 84 3.30 -23.12 -6.22
C GLN A 84 1.99 -23.10 -7.03
N LYS A 85 0.84 -23.18 -6.36
CA LYS A 85 -0.48 -23.30 -7.01
C LYS A 85 -1.49 -22.31 -6.44
N GLU A 86 -1.63 -22.26 -5.13
CA GLU A 86 -2.64 -21.45 -4.44
C GLU A 86 -2.17 -21.09 -3.03
N LEU A 87 -2.46 -19.86 -2.59
CA LEU A 87 -2.28 -19.39 -1.21
C LEU A 87 -3.65 -18.98 -0.66
N VAL A 88 -4.08 -19.60 0.44
CA VAL A 88 -5.39 -19.38 1.06
C VAL A 88 -5.21 -18.90 2.50
N LEU A 89 -5.77 -17.73 2.81
CA LEU A 89 -5.96 -17.24 4.18
C LEU A 89 -7.44 -17.39 4.53
N GLN A 90 -7.78 -18.26 5.49
CA GLN A 90 -9.18 -18.62 5.79
C GLN A 90 -9.49 -18.59 7.28
N VAL A 91 -10.65 -18.01 7.61
CA VAL A 91 -11.24 -18.04 8.95
C VAL A 91 -12.75 -18.25 8.80
N GLY A 92 -13.24 -19.43 9.17
CA GLY A 92 -14.64 -19.81 8.99
C GLY A 92 -15.09 -19.71 7.53
N GLU A 93 -16.13 -18.92 7.26
CA GLU A 93 -16.69 -18.69 5.93
C GLU A 93 -15.93 -17.63 5.10
N ALA A 94 -15.04 -16.87 5.72
CA ALA A 94 -14.26 -15.84 5.06
C ALA A 94 -12.94 -16.41 4.50
N SER A 95 -12.60 -16.03 3.27
CA SER A 95 -11.31 -16.39 2.68
C SER A 95 -10.76 -15.34 1.71
N ILE A 96 -9.42 -15.27 1.67
CA ILE A 96 -8.64 -14.57 0.65
C ILE A 96 -7.80 -15.64 -0.04
N THR A 97 -7.97 -15.79 -1.35
CA THR A 97 -7.30 -16.82 -2.13
C THR A 97 -6.54 -16.21 -3.30
N LEU A 98 -5.24 -16.49 -3.40
CA LEU A 98 -4.39 -16.10 -4.53
C LEU A 98 -4.01 -17.34 -5.33
N ARG A 99 -4.21 -17.29 -6.65
CA ARG A 99 -3.93 -18.41 -7.55
C ARG A 99 -2.77 -18.14 -8.48
N ARG A 100 -2.16 -19.22 -8.98
CA ARG A 100 -1.04 -19.16 -9.94
C ARG A 100 -1.38 -18.40 -11.23
N ASP A 101 -2.65 -18.38 -11.65
CA ASP A 101 -3.11 -17.66 -12.85
C ASP A 101 -3.28 -16.15 -12.63
N GLY A 102 -3.00 -15.66 -11.41
CA GLY A 102 -3.15 -14.25 -11.04
C GLY A 102 -4.54 -13.90 -10.48
N THR A 103 -5.46 -14.86 -10.39
CA THR A 103 -6.78 -14.62 -9.82
C THR A 103 -6.67 -14.40 -8.31
N ILE A 104 -7.34 -13.34 -7.83
CA ILE A 104 -7.54 -13.07 -6.40
C ILE A 104 -9.03 -13.18 -6.10
N LEU A 105 -9.40 -14.09 -5.19
CA LEU A 105 -10.77 -14.30 -4.75
C LEU A 105 -10.95 -13.84 -3.31
N LEU A 106 -11.87 -12.90 -3.10
CA LEU A 106 -12.29 -12.41 -1.79
C LEU A 106 -13.69 -12.96 -1.49
N ARG A 107 -13.84 -13.74 -0.42
CA ARG A 107 -15.12 -14.32 -0.01
C ARG A 107 -15.42 -13.98 1.45
N GLY A 108 -16.68 -13.65 1.73
CA GLY A 108 -17.20 -13.45 3.07
C GLY A 108 -18.62 -12.88 3.03
N VAL A 109 -19.22 -12.68 4.19
CA VAL A 109 -20.55 -12.05 4.33
C VAL A 109 -20.51 -10.57 3.92
N ARG A 110 -19.39 -9.89 4.19
CA ARG A 110 -19.14 -8.50 3.81
C ARG A 110 -17.66 -8.33 3.50
N VAL A 111 -17.35 -7.58 2.44
CA VAL A 111 -15.99 -7.15 2.11
C VAL A 111 -15.94 -5.63 2.27
N GLU A 112 -15.22 -5.15 3.27
CA GLU A 112 -14.98 -3.72 3.47
C GLU A 112 -13.60 -3.37 2.90
N SER A 113 -13.59 -2.64 1.78
CA SER A 113 -12.37 -2.06 1.21
C SER A 113 -12.36 -0.56 1.52
N ARG A 114 -11.38 -0.09 2.29
CA ARG A 114 -11.21 1.33 2.64
C ARG A 114 -9.81 1.80 2.32
N ALA A 115 -9.71 3.01 1.77
CA ALA A 115 -8.45 3.72 1.62
C ALA A 115 -8.64 5.14 2.16
N SER A 116 -7.59 5.73 2.73
CA SER A 116 -7.55 7.16 3.06
C SER A 116 -7.34 8.03 1.82
N GLY A 117 -6.68 7.49 0.80
CA GLY A 117 -6.53 8.07 -0.54
C GLY A 117 -7.46 7.41 -1.55
N LEU A 118 -6.96 7.22 -2.77
CA LEU A 118 -7.73 6.64 -3.88
C LEU A 118 -7.73 5.11 -3.84
N GLN A 119 -8.89 4.51 -4.09
CA GLN A 119 -8.98 3.12 -4.54
C GLN A 119 -9.02 3.08 -6.06
N LEU A 120 -7.97 2.53 -6.66
CA LEU A 120 -7.85 2.43 -8.09
C LEU A 120 -8.19 1.01 -8.54
N ILE A 121 -9.27 0.88 -9.31
CA ILE A 121 -9.69 -0.39 -9.91
C ILE A 121 -9.54 -0.25 -11.42
N ARG A 122 -8.75 -1.12 -12.04
CA ARG A 122 -8.49 -1.13 -13.48
C ARG A 122 -8.77 -2.52 -14.04
N GLY A 123 -9.41 -2.57 -15.20
CA GLY A 123 -9.68 -3.80 -15.93
C GLY A 123 -10.31 -3.49 -17.29
N GLY A 124 -10.17 -4.41 -18.25
CA GLY A 124 -10.84 -4.28 -19.55
C GLY A 124 -12.38 -4.31 -19.44
N LYS A 125 -12.89 -4.88 -18.35
CA LYS A 125 -14.30 -4.88 -17.96
C LYS A 125 -14.38 -4.89 -16.43
N ILE A 126 -15.28 -4.08 -15.88
CA ILE A 126 -15.59 -4.07 -14.45
C ILE A 126 -17.10 -4.32 -14.34
N GLU A 127 -17.47 -5.39 -13.64
CA GLU A 127 -18.86 -5.71 -13.34
C GLU A 127 -19.13 -5.37 -11.88
N LEU A 128 -20.01 -4.39 -11.66
CA LEU A 128 -20.53 -4.01 -10.35
C LEU A 128 -22.03 -4.23 -10.40
N ASN A 129 -22.57 -4.99 -9.45
CA ASN A 129 -24.00 -5.29 -9.33
C ASN A 129 -24.54 -4.70 -8.02
#